data_AF-A0A067DZG2-F1
#
_entry.id   AF-A0A067DZG2-F1
#
_cell.length_a   1.000
_cell.length_b   1.000
_cell.length_c   1.000
_cell.angle_alpha   90.00
_cell.angle_beta   90.00
_cell.angle_gamma   90.00
#
_symmetry.space_group_name_H-M   'P 1'
#
loop_
_entity.id
_entity.type
_entity.pdbx_description
1 polymer ?
#
loop_
_entity_poly.entity_id
_entity_poly.type
_entity_poly.pdbx_seq_one_letter_code
_entity_poly.pdbx_strand_id
1 'polypeptide(L)'
;MTKRGEAFSADEDMHLVSSWLNISLDVVQGTDQTHQSFWARVWGYFHKYKNFESERDEKSLMQRWSKIQQATNKFHNYFSQIENRQQ
;
A
#
# COMPACT_ATOMS: atom_id res chain seq x y z
N MET A 1 -2.02 -29.43 1.30
CA MET A 1 -2.95 -28.42 0.78
C MET A 1 -2.57 -27.09 1.40
N THR A 2 -2.03 -26.15 0.63
CA THR A 2 -1.64 -24.83 1.15
C THR A 2 -2.93 -24.06 1.47
N LYS A 3 -3.19 -23.77 2.75
CA LYS A 3 -4.32 -22.92 3.14
C LYS A 3 -4.14 -21.56 2.47
N ARG A 4 -5.12 -21.16 1.68
CA ARG A 4 -5.19 -19.80 1.13
C ARG A 4 -5.38 -18.85 2.31
N GLY A 5 -4.50 -17.86 2.44
CA GLY A 5 -4.59 -16.85 3.49
C GLY A 5 -5.91 -16.07 3.40
N GLU A 6 -6.31 -15.46 4.51
CA GLU A 6 -7.54 -14.66 4.60
C GLU A 6 -7.55 -13.55 3.54
N ALA A 7 -8.71 -13.20 3.00
CA ALA A 7 -8.82 -12.11 2.04
C ALA A 7 -8.59 -10.75 2.73
N PHE A 8 -8.02 -9.78 2.02
CA PHE A 8 -7.88 -8.41 2.51
C PHE A 8 -9.24 -7.73 2.57
N SER A 9 -9.56 -7.11 3.71
CA SER A 9 -10.74 -6.26 3.87
C SER A 9 -10.52 -4.85 3.31
N ALA A 10 -11.61 -4.08 3.15
CA ALA A 10 -11.53 -2.68 2.75
C ALA A 10 -10.81 -1.82 3.81
N ASP A 11 -11.03 -2.12 5.10
CA ASP A 11 -10.35 -1.43 6.20
C ASP A 11 -8.85 -1.75 6.21
N GLU A 12 -8.48 -3.00 5.94
CA GLU A 12 -7.07 -3.39 5.76
C GLU A 12 -6.42 -2.63 4.60
N ASP A 13 -7.10 -2.52 3.46
CA ASP A 13 -6.60 -1.78 2.30
C ASP A 13 -6.42 -0.28 2.62
N MET A 14 -7.43 0.34 3.24
CA MET A 14 -7.38 1.75 3.59
C MET A 14 -6.24 2.04 4.56
N HIS A 15 -6.04 1.16 5.56
CA HIS A 15 -4.96 1.30 6.52
C HIS A 15 -3.58 1.07 5.90
N LEU A 16 -3.46 0.12 4.97
CA LEU A 16 -2.23 -0.12 4.20
C LEU A 16 -1.86 1.10 3.36
N VAL A 17 -2.82 1.69 2.66
CA VAL A 17 -2.60 2.91 1.86
C VAL A 17 -2.16 4.07 2.76
N SER A 18 -2.83 4.27 3.90
CA SER A 18 -2.44 5.30 4.87
C SER A 18 -1.02 5.09 5.40
N SER A 19 -0.68 3.84 5.77
CA SER A 19 0.65 3.48 6.27
C SER A 19 1.74 3.76 5.22
N TRP A 20 1.51 3.36 3.97
CA TRP A 20 2.43 3.63 2.88
C TRP A 20 2.62 5.14 2.65
N LEU A 21 1.53 5.91 2.64
CA LEU A 21 1.58 7.36 2.45
C LEU A 21 2.38 8.04 3.56
N ASN A 22 2.11 7.71 4.82
CA ASN A 22 2.83 8.29 5.97
C ASN A 22 4.33 8.03 5.92
N ILE A 23 4.76 6.84 5.48
CA ILE A 23 6.19 6.52 5.35
C ILE A 23 6.80 7.16 4.09
N SER A 24 6.07 7.19 2.97
CA SER A 24 6.56 7.74 1.70
C SER A 24 6.76 9.26 1.72
N LEU A 25 5.99 9.97 2.56
CA LEU A 25 5.99 11.43 2.67
C LEU A 25 6.82 11.93 3.87
N ASP A 26 7.41 11.03 4.65
CA ASP A 26 8.25 11.41 5.80
C ASP A 26 9.59 12.01 5.32
N VAL A 27 9.64 13.35 5.29
CA VAL A 27 10.80 14.15 4.88
C VAL A 27 12.04 13.94 5.74
N VAL A 28 11.89 13.39 6.95
CA VAL A 28 13.00 13.20 7.90
C VAL A 28 13.89 12.03 7.48
N GLN A 29 13.38 11.10 6.67
CA GLN A 29 13.98 9.78 6.53
C GLN A 29 14.90 9.58 5.31
N GLY A 30 15.32 10.67 4.65
CA GLY A 30 16.37 10.68 3.62
C GLY A 30 16.05 9.89 2.34
N THR A 31 16.72 10.25 1.25
CA THR A 31 16.54 9.62 -0.08
C THR A 31 17.18 8.23 -0.22
N ASP A 32 17.95 7.75 0.78
CA ASP A 32 18.71 6.49 0.74
C ASP A 32 18.02 5.36 1.52
N GLN A 33 16.78 5.05 1.19
CA GLN A 33 16.06 3.92 1.79
C GLN A 33 16.15 2.69 0.89
N THR A 34 16.65 1.58 1.42
CA THR A 34 16.51 0.30 0.73
C THR A 34 15.03 -0.11 0.71
N HIS A 35 14.61 -0.78 -0.37
CA HIS A 35 13.24 -1.28 -0.51
C HIS A 35 12.78 -2.12 0.71
N GLN A 36 13.67 -2.94 1.28
CA GLN A 36 13.40 -3.72 2.49
C GLN A 36 13.19 -2.81 3.72
N SER A 37 14.06 -1.81 3.92
CA SER A 37 13.93 -0.89 5.08
C SER A 37 12.65 -0.05 5.00
N PHE A 38 12.19 0.28 3.79
CA PHE A 38 10.95 1.00 3.56
C PHE A 38 9.74 0.13 3.96
N TRP A 39 9.68 -1.10 3.46
CA TRP A 39 8.56 -2.01 3.76
C TRP A 39 8.50 -2.43 5.22
N ALA A 40 9.64 -2.63 5.89
CA ALA A 40 9.68 -2.88 7.33
C ALA A 40 9.03 -1.73 8.13
N ARG A 41 9.21 -0.48 7.68
CA ARG A 41 8.59 0.70 8.31
C ARG A 41 7.09 0.78 8.01
N VAL A 42 6.68 0.51 6.77
CA VAL A 42 5.25 0.46 6.41
C VAL A 42 4.54 -0.61 7.24
N TRP A 43 5.14 -1.81 7.36
CA TRP A 43 4.63 -2.89 8.20
C TRP A 43 4.56 -2.49 9.67
N GLY A 44 5.62 -1.87 10.21
CA GLY A 44 5.64 -1.38 11.59
C GLY A 44 4.57 -0.32 11.86
N TYR A 45 4.37 0.61 10.92
CA TYR A 45 3.32 1.63 11.02
C TYR A 45 1.93 0.98 10.99
N PHE A 46 1.69 0.07 10.05
CA PHE A 46 0.43 -0.65 9.91
C PHE A 46 0.04 -1.38 11.20
N HIS A 47 0.96 -2.15 11.81
CA HIS A 47 0.66 -2.88 13.04
C HIS A 47 0.57 -1.98 14.27
N LYS A 48 1.26 -0.84 14.29
CA LYS A 48 1.22 0.11 15.40
C LYS A 48 -0.13 0.84 15.48
N TYR A 49 -0.74 1.16 14.35
CA TYR A 49 -1.93 2.02 14.29
C TYR A 49 -3.19 1.32 13.81
N LYS A 50 -3.15 0.02 13.48
CA LYS A 50 -4.35 -0.75 13.15
C LYS A 50 -5.35 -0.72 14.32
N ASN A 51 -6.62 -0.60 13.97
CA ASN A 51 -7.75 -0.67 14.89
C ASN A 51 -8.63 -1.91 14.64
N PHE A 52 -8.09 -2.90 13.93
CA PHE A 52 -8.73 -4.16 13.57
C PHE A 52 -7.76 -5.34 13.77
N GLU A 53 -8.30 -6.56 13.84
CA GLU A 53 -7.49 -7.79 13.88
C GLU A 53 -6.85 -8.05 12.51
N SER A 54 -5.54 -8.28 12.49
CA SER A 54 -4.79 -8.50 11.25
C SER A 54 -3.38 -9.00 11.56
N GLU A 55 -3.04 -10.20 11.09
CA GLU A 55 -1.74 -10.84 11.29
C GLU A 55 -0.94 -10.90 9.98
N ARG A 56 -1.09 -9.88 9.14
CA ARG A 56 -0.42 -9.79 7.83
C ARG A 56 1.08 -9.64 8.01
N ASP A 57 1.85 -10.46 7.30
CA ASP A 57 3.29 -10.26 7.20
C ASP A 57 3.62 -9.14 6.18
N GLU A 58 4.84 -8.61 6.27
CA GLU A 58 5.36 -7.56 5.37
C GLU A 58 5.18 -7.94 3.89
N LYS A 59 5.43 -9.21 3.54
CA LYS A 59 5.34 -9.70 2.16
C LYS A 59 3.91 -9.63 1.63
N SER A 60 2.93 -10.00 2.45
CA SER A 60 1.51 -9.97 2.09
C SER A 60 1.01 -8.53 1.90
N LEU A 61 1.45 -7.59 2.76
CA LEU A 61 1.16 -6.17 2.61
C LEU A 61 1.75 -5.61 1.32
N MET A 62 3.02 -5.91 1.04
CA MET A 62 3.70 -5.49 -0.20
C MET A 62 2.98 -6.04 -1.45
N GLN A 63 2.60 -7.32 -1.44
CA GLN A 63 1.86 -7.92 -2.54
C GLN A 63 0.48 -7.30 -2.73
N ARG A 64 -0.22 -6.95 -1.64
CA ARG A 64 -1.51 -6.27 -1.71
C ARG A 64 -1.37 -4.86 -2.25
N TRP A 65 -0.38 -4.10 -1.78
CA TRP A 65 -0.07 -2.76 -2.27
C TRP A 65 0.18 -2.74 -3.77
N SER A 66 0.97 -3.68 -4.30
CA SER A 66 1.22 -3.77 -5.74
C SER A 66 -0.07 -3.89 -6.55
N LYS A 67 -1.07 -4.63 -6.05
CA LYS A 67 -2.38 -4.76 -6.70
C LYS A 67 -3.19 -3.46 -6.63
N ILE A 68 -3.18 -2.78 -5.48
CA ILE A 68 -3.84 -1.49 -5.31
C ILE A 68 -3.22 -0.46 -6.26
N GLN A 69 -1.90 -0.35 -6.27
CA GLN A 69 -1.16 0.58 -7.12
C GLN A 69 -1.43 0.33 -8.61
N GLN A 70 -1.44 -0.93 -9.06
CA GLN A 70 -1.79 -1.28 -10.44
C GLN A 70 -3.22 -0.83 -10.81
N ALA A 71 -4.19 -1.03 -9.92
CA ALA A 71 -5.56 -0.60 -10.14
C ALA A 71 -5.66 0.94 -10.21
N THR A 72 -4.99 1.65 -9.30
CA THR A 72 -4.94 3.11 -9.27
C THR A 72 -4.29 3.68 -10.52
N ASN A 73 -3.16 3.12 -10.97
CA ASN A 73 -2.49 3.56 -12.20
C ASN A 73 -3.37 3.34 -13.43
N LYS A 74 -4.08 2.21 -13.49
CA LYS A 74 -5.03 1.94 -14.59
C LYS A 74 -6.16 2.96 -14.61
N PHE A 75 -6.73 3.30 -13.45
CA PHE A 75 -7.74 4.35 -13.34
C PHE A 75 -7.20 5.70 -13.79
N HIS A 76 -6.03 6.11 -13.28
CA HIS A 76 -5.37 7.35 -13.66
C HIS A 76 -5.16 7.45 -15.18
N ASN A 77 -4.67 6.38 -15.81
CA ASN A 77 -4.46 6.35 -17.27
C ASN A 77 -5.76 6.54 -18.07
N TYR A 78 -6.89 6.01 -17.61
CA TYR A 78 -8.18 6.26 -18.27
C TYR A 78 -8.67 7.69 -18.05
N PHE A 79 -8.52 8.20 -16.83
CA PHE A 79 -8.89 9.57 -16.50
C PHE A 79 -8.11 10.58 -17.36
N SER A 80 -6.78 10.45 -17.42
CA SER A 80 -5.92 11.32 -18.25
C SER A 80 -6.28 11.24 -19.74
N GLN A 81 -6.69 10.08 -20.25
CA GLN A 81 -7.15 9.95 -21.64
C GLN A 81 -8.46 10.70 -21.91
N ILE A 82 -9.36 10.77 -20.93
CA ILE A 82 -10.62 11.49 -21.06
C ILE A 82 -10.36 13.00 -21.02
N GLU A 83 -9.54 13.48 -20.07
CA GLU A 83 -9.18 14.90 -19.97
C GLU A 83 -8.50 15.40 -21.25
N ASN A 84 -7.54 14.64 -21.79
CA ASN A 84 -6.83 15.02 -23.01
C ASN A 84 -7.71 15.01 -24.27
N ARG A 85 -8.89 14.38 -24.24
CA ARG A 85 -9.87 14.45 -25.35
C ARG A 85 -10.78 15.67 -25.27
N GLN A 86 -10.83 16.34 -24.13
CA GLN A 86 -11.65 17.52 -23.87
C GLN A 86 -10.87 18.84 -24.03
N GLN A 87 -9.56 18.74 -24.32
CA GLN A 87 -8.68 19.84 -24.74
C GLN A 87 -8.64 19.93 -26.27
#